data_AF-A0A955JSA8-F1
#
_entry.id   AF-A0A955JSA8-F1
#
_cell.length_a   1.000
_cell.length_b   1.000
_cell.length_c   1.000
_cell.angle_alpha   90.00
_cell.angle_beta   90.00
_cell.angle_gamma   90.00
#
_symmetry.space_group_name_H-M   'P 1'
#
loop_
_entity.id
_entity.type
_entity.pdbx_description
1 polymer ?
#
loop_
_entity_poly.entity_id
_entity_poly.type
_entity_poly.pdbx_seq_one_letter_code
_entity_poly.pdbx_strand_id
1 'polypeptide(L)'
;TIESNELQPCDEGQERNPETNRCRKISASGSTLTPCDPGEERNAETNRCRKVAGATSPTACQPGYERNPETNRCRKVTTATGALTNTAVAAQNPVSYPVFGVTTALAMGYGLFEYRHDIKNWFARLRSK
;
A
#
# COMPACT_ATOMS: atom_id res chain seq x y z
N THR A 1 -25.82 -18.56 -35.24
CA THR A 1 -26.74 -19.16 -34.26
C THR A 1 -26.81 -18.22 -33.09
N ILE A 2 -27.93 -17.55 -32.89
CA ILE A 2 -28.16 -16.73 -31.69
C ILE A 2 -28.51 -17.75 -30.59
N GLU A 3 -27.56 -18.03 -29.70
CA GLU A 3 -27.81 -18.85 -28.51
C GLU A 3 -28.86 -18.14 -27.66
N SER A 4 -30.09 -18.62 -27.77
CA SER A 4 -31.11 -18.51 -26.74
C SER A 4 -30.50 -19.00 -25.42
N ASN A 5 -30.17 -18.05 -24.54
CA ASN A 5 -29.80 -18.30 -23.15
C ASN A 5 -31.02 -18.89 -22.42
N GLU A 6 -31.25 -20.19 -22.58
CA GLU A 6 -32.25 -20.94 -21.82
C GLU A 6 -31.81 -20.95 -20.35
N LEU A 7 -32.39 -20.04 -19.57
CA LEU A 7 -32.22 -20.02 -18.12
C LEU A 7 -32.81 -21.32 -17.54
N GLN A 8 -31.95 -22.21 -17.03
CA GLN A 8 -32.38 -23.46 -16.38
C GLN A 8 -33.47 -23.18 -15.33
N PRO A 9 -34.55 -23.99 -15.24
CA PRO A 9 -35.55 -23.82 -14.18
C PRO A 9 -34.90 -23.90 -12.80
N CYS A 10 -35.42 -23.12 -11.85
CA CYS A 10 -34.96 -23.15 -10.47
C CYS A 10 -35.40 -24.44 -9.79
N ASP A 11 -34.57 -24.97 -8.89
CA ASP A 11 -34.88 -26.15 -8.10
C ASP A 11 -36.13 -25.93 -7.21
N GLU A 12 -36.78 -27.01 -6.81
CA GLU A 12 -37.94 -26.98 -5.92
C GLU A 12 -37.61 -26.18 -4.62
N GLY A 13 -38.45 -25.18 -4.31
CA GLY A 13 -38.24 -24.28 -3.17
C GLY A 13 -37.35 -23.06 -3.46
N GLN A 14 -36.98 -22.81 -4.71
CA GLN A 14 -36.28 -21.60 -5.15
C GLN A 14 -37.09 -20.78 -6.16
N GLU A 15 -36.96 -19.45 -6.08
CA GLU A 15 -37.58 -18.50 -7.01
C GLU A 15 -36.48 -17.75 -7.78
N ARG A 16 -36.74 -17.45 -9.06
CA ARG A 16 -35.83 -16.69 -9.91
C ARG A 16 -35.89 -15.19 -9.57
N ASN A 17 -34.74 -14.60 -9.21
CA ASN A 17 -34.65 -13.16 -8.99
C ASN A 17 -34.75 -12.42 -10.35
N PRO A 18 -35.74 -11.53 -10.56
CA PRO A 18 -35.93 -10.82 -11.83
C PRO A 18 -34.79 -9.87 -12.18
N GLU A 19 -34.06 -9.35 -11.19
CA GLU A 19 -32.96 -8.39 -11.41
C GLU A 19 -31.66 -9.08 -11.81
N THR A 20 -31.39 -10.25 -11.24
CA THR A 20 -30.09 -10.93 -11.40
C THR A 20 -30.19 -12.21 -12.22
N ASN A 21 -31.39 -12.67 -12.57
CA ASN A 21 -31.63 -13.96 -13.24
C ASN A 21 -30.97 -15.15 -12.54
N ARG A 22 -30.83 -15.10 -11.22
CA ARG A 22 -30.30 -16.19 -10.38
C ARG A 22 -31.40 -16.75 -9.49
N CYS A 23 -31.41 -18.07 -9.29
CA CYS A 23 -32.31 -18.71 -8.35
C CYS A 23 -31.90 -18.36 -6.90
N ARG A 24 -32.89 -18.00 -6.08
CA ARG A 24 -32.73 -17.76 -4.65
C ARG A 24 -33.71 -18.62 -3.88
N LYS A 25 -33.35 -19.05 -2.67
CA LYS A 25 -34.27 -19.79 -1.80
C LYS A 25 -35.48 -18.93 -1.46
N ILE A 26 -36.67 -19.50 -1.59
CA ILE A 26 -37.92 -18.88 -1.14
C ILE A 26 -37.83 -18.87 0.39
N SER A 27 -37.36 -17.75 0.95
CA SER A 27 -37.32 -17.58 2.39
C SER A 27 -38.77 -17.47 2.83
N ALA A 28 -39.31 -18.54 3.43
CA ALA A 28 -40.61 -18.48 4.08
C ALA A 28 -40.58 -17.30 5.05
N SER A 29 -41.43 -16.31 4.78
CA SER A 29 -41.60 -15.11 5.62
C SER A 29 -41.89 -15.55 7.05
N GLY A 30 -40.84 -15.58 7.87
CA GLY A 30 -40.88 -16.22 9.17
C GLY A 30 -39.49 -16.56 9.68
N SER A 31 -38.49 -15.72 9.41
CA SER A 31 -37.24 -15.79 10.16
C SER A 31 -37.54 -15.36 11.60
N THR A 32 -37.96 -16.31 12.43
CA THR A 32 -37.78 -16.19 13.87
C THR A 32 -36.30 -16.07 14.09
N LEU A 33 -35.83 -14.83 14.22
CA LEU A 33 -34.43 -14.53 14.42
C LEU A 33 -33.99 -15.23 15.70
N THR A 34 -33.03 -16.13 15.60
CA THR A 34 -32.49 -16.86 16.75
C THR A 34 -32.13 -15.86 17.86
N PRO A 35 -32.54 -16.06 19.12
CA PRO A 35 -32.14 -15.19 20.21
C PRO A 35 -30.61 -15.10 20.29
N CYS A 36 -30.08 -13.93 20.62
CA CYS A 36 -28.64 -13.74 20.78
C CYS A 36 -28.15 -14.41 22.07
N ASP A 37 -26.90 -14.88 22.06
CA ASP A 37 -26.28 -15.49 23.22
C ASP A 37 -26.11 -14.49 24.38
N PRO A 38 -26.00 -14.94 25.64
CA PRO A 38 -25.78 -14.07 26.79
C PRO A 38 -24.54 -13.17 26.60
N GLY A 39 -24.74 -11.84 26.67
CA GLY A 39 -23.67 -10.85 26.46
C GLY A 39 -23.57 -10.31 25.02
N GLU A 40 -24.45 -10.77 24.13
CA GLU A 40 -24.61 -10.23 22.78
C GLU A 40 -25.93 -9.46 22.62
N GLU A 41 -25.88 -8.36 21.87
CA GLU A 41 -27.03 -7.53 21.52
C GLU A 41 -27.32 -7.67 20.02
N ARG A 42 -28.61 -7.71 19.67
CA ARG A 42 -29.05 -7.73 18.28
C ARG A 42 -28.87 -6.35 17.65
N ASN A 43 -28.07 -6.27 16.58
CA ASN A 43 -27.97 -5.06 15.78
C ASN A 43 -29.29 -4.86 15.00
N ALA A 44 -29.98 -3.74 15.25
CA ALA A 44 -31.27 -3.42 14.64
C ALA A 44 -31.20 -3.25 13.11
N GLU A 45 -30.06 -2.83 12.57
CA GLU A 45 -29.87 -2.57 11.13
C GLU A 45 -29.57 -3.86 10.35
N THR A 46 -28.74 -4.73 10.92
CA THR A 46 -28.27 -5.95 10.23
C THR A 46 -28.95 -7.23 10.69
N ASN A 47 -29.74 -7.19 11.77
CA ASN A 47 -30.33 -8.36 12.42
C ASN A 47 -29.30 -9.44 12.79
N ARG A 48 -28.05 -9.05 13.06
CA ARG A 48 -26.97 -9.94 13.53
C ARG A 48 -26.66 -9.65 14.99
N CYS A 49 -26.37 -10.69 15.75
CA CYS A 49 -25.89 -10.55 17.12
C CYS A 49 -24.46 -9.99 17.12
N ARG A 50 -24.18 -9.06 18.03
CA ARG A 50 -22.86 -8.47 18.26
C ARG A 50 -22.54 -8.48 19.75
N LYS A 51 -21.28 -8.71 20.11
CA LYS A 51 -20.84 -8.60 21.51
C LYS A 51 -20.94 -7.15 21.97
N VAL A 52 -21.54 -6.93 23.14
CA VAL A 52 -21.60 -5.60 23.74
C VAL A 52 -20.21 -5.22 24.23
N ALA A 53 -19.66 -4.13 23.68
CA ALA A 53 -18.33 -3.62 24.03
C ALA A 53 -18.35 -3.08 25.48
N GLY A 54 -18.22 -3.98 26.45
CA GLY A 54 -18.24 -3.65 27.87
C GLY A 54 -18.31 -4.86 28.81
N ALA A 55 -18.70 -6.04 28.33
CA ALA A 55 -18.91 -7.21 29.20
C ALA A 55 -17.63 -7.99 29.56
N THR A 56 -16.48 -7.67 28.96
CA THR A 56 -15.23 -8.38 29.23
C THR A 56 -14.07 -7.40 29.19
N SER A 57 -13.30 -7.36 30.28
CA SER A 57 -11.97 -6.76 30.29
C SER A 57 -11.19 -7.31 29.10
N PRO A 58 -10.59 -6.45 28.26
CA PRO A 58 -9.94 -6.93 27.06
C PRO A 58 -8.74 -7.81 27.46
N THR A 59 -8.64 -8.99 26.86
CA THR A 59 -7.56 -9.95 27.13
C THR A 59 -6.20 -9.26 27.03
N ALA A 60 -5.28 -9.57 27.96
CA ALA A 60 -3.92 -9.06 27.91
C ALA A 60 -3.26 -9.40 26.56
N CYS A 61 -2.50 -8.45 26.00
CA CYS A 61 -1.76 -8.70 24.78
C CYS A 61 -0.62 -9.69 25.05
N GLN A 62 -0.25 -10.48 24.02
CA GLN A 62 0.89 -11.39 24.09
C GLN A 62 2.19 -10.63 24.38
N PRO A 63 3.21 -11.27 24.98
CA PRO A 63 4.53 -10.66 25.16
C PRO A 63 5.06 -10.08 23.85
N GLY A 64 5.50 -8.82 23.85
CA GLY A 64 5.95 -8.11 22.65
C GLY A 64 4.83 -7.49 21.79
N TYR A 65 3.59 -7.47 22.28
CA TYR A 65 2.46 -6.75 21.68
C TYR A 65 1.90 -5.70 22.64
N GLU A 66 1.55 -4.52 22.12
CA GLU A 66 0.94 -3.41 22.85
C GLU A 66 -0.50 -3.18 22.36
N ARG A 67 -1.38 -2.74 23.25
CA ARG A 67 -2.77 -2.41 22.91
C ARG A 67 -2.83 -1.07 22.18
N ASN A 68 -3.37 -1.06 20.96
CA ASN A 68 -3.63 0.18 20.26
C ASN A 68 -4.83 0.92 20.92
N PRO A 69 -4.67 2.16 21.40
CA PRO A 69 -5.74 2.92 22.06
C PRO A 69 -6.91 3.25 21.11
N GLU A 70 -6.67 3.36 19.80
CA GLU A 70 -7.71 3.73 18.83
C GLU A 70 -8.59 2.55 18.43
N THR A 71 -7.99 1.36 18.25
CA THR A 71 -8.69 0.18 17.74
C THR A 71 -8.97 -0.88 18.80
N ASN A 72 -8.44 -0.71 20.02
CA ASN A 72 -8.46 -1.72 21.09
C ASN A 72 -7.95 -3.11 20.67
N ARG A 73 -7.10 -3.17 19.63
CA ARG A 73 -6.46 -4.39 19.12
C ARG A 73 -4.99 -4.42 19.51
N CYS A 74 -4.46 -5.61 19.77
CA CYS A 74 -3.03 -5.80 20.02
C CYS A 74 -2.24 -5.62 18.72
N ARG A 75 -1.20 -4.79 18.77
CA ARG A 75 -0.23 -4.58 17.68
C ARG A 75 1.16 -5.00 18.13
N LYS A 76 2.00 -5.46 17.21
CA LYS A 76 3.38 -5.84 17.53
C LYS A 76 4.15 -4.60 17.98
N VAL A 77 4.86 -4.68 19.10
CA VAL A 77 5.80 -3.63 19.53
C VAL A 77 6.99 -3.69 18.59
N THR A 78 6.97 -2.88 17.54
CA THR A 78 8.20 -2.55 16.82
C THR A 78 8.96 -1.60 17.72
N THR A 79 9.90 -2.13 18.51
CA THR A 79 10.92 -1.31 19.15
C THR A 79 11.62 -0.59 18.01
N ALA A 80 11.30 0.68 17.81
CA ALA A 80 12.06 1.56 16.95
C ALA A 80 13.39 1.86 17.65
N THR A 81 14.22 0.83 17.82
CA THR A 81 15.67 0.96 18.01
C THR A 81 16.32 1.14 16.63
N GLY A 82 15.68 1.93 15.77
CA GLY A 82 16.30 2.65 14.70
C GLY A 82 16.06 4.10 15.07
N ALA A 83 17.09 4.76 15.57
CA ALA A 83 17.05 6.09 16.11
C ALA A 83 16.13 7.02 15.31
N LEU A 84 15.32 7.81 16.03
CA LEU A 84 14.92 9.14 15.58
C LEU A 84 16.19 10.00 15.50
N THR A 85 17.09 9.68 14.58
CA THR A 85 17.86 10.73 13.93
C THR A 85 16.90 11.33 12.91
N ASN A 86 16.19 12.38 13.31
CA ASN A 86 15.81 13.41 12.35
C ASN A 86 17.11 14.08 11.83
N THR A 87 17.94 13.28 11.16
CA THR A 87 18.87 13.79 10.19
C THR A 87 18.13 13.56 8.90
N ALA A 88 17.47 14.60 8.40
CA ALA A 88 17.18 14.67 6.98
C ALA A 88 18.53 14.63 6.28
N VAL A 89 19.09 13.43 6.09
CA VAL A 89 20.17 13.22 5.15
C VAL A 89 19.49 13.39 3.81
N ALA A 90 19.53 14.62 3.29
CA ALA A 90 19.24 14.90 1.90
C ALA A 90 19.93 13.79 1.10
N ALA A 91 19.16 13.06 0.30
CA ALA A 91 19.64 11.92 -0.47
C ALA A 91 20.92 12.33 -1.20
N GLN A 92 22.08 11.96 -0.65
CA GLN A 92 23.35 12.25 -1.26
C GLN A 92 23.48 11.21 -2.36
N ASN A 93 23.18 11.62 -3.60
CA ASN A 93 23.63 10.87 -4.77
C ASN A 93 25.13 10.67 -4.58
N PRO A 94 25.66 9.44 -4.45
CA PRO A 94 27.10 9.25 -4.33
C PRO A 94 27.70 9.68 -5.66
N VAL A 95 28.19 10.92 -5.70
CA VAL A 95 28.94 11.49 -6.80
C VAL A 95 30.12 10.57 -7.01
N SER A 96 30.05 9.71 -8.03
CA SER A 96 31.10 8.77 -8.35
C SER A 96 32.28 9.56 -8.91
N TYR A 97 33.25 9.88 -8.03
CA TYR A 97 34.50 10.58 -8.37
C TYR A 97 35.19 10.08 -9.65
N PRO A 98 35.22 8.76 -9.99
CA PRO A 98 35.82 8.34 -11.26
C PRO A 98 35.04 8.83 -12.49
N VAL A 99 33.72 8.97 -12.43
CA VAL A 99 32.90 9.45 -13.55
C VAL A 99 33.21 10.93 -13.87
N PHE A 100 33.42 11.76 -12.84
CA PHE A 100 33.81 13.17 -13.04
C PHE A 100 35.24 13.30 -13.56
N GLY A 101 36.15 12.45 -13.09
CA GLY A 101 37.52 12.40 -13.61
C GLY A 101 37.56 12.11 -15.11
N VAL A 102 36.83 11.08 -15.55
CA VAL A 102 36.79 10.68 -16.96
C VAL A 102 36.11 11.74 -17.83
N THR A 103 34.96 12.26 -17.41
CA THR A 103 34.23 13.27 -18.19
C THR A 103 35.00 14.60 -18.30
N THR A 104 35.64 15.03 -17.22
CA THR A 104 36.48 16.25 -17.23
C THR A 104 37.70 16.09 -18.13
N ALA A 105 38.39 14.95 -18.06
CA ALA A 105 39.55 14.68 -18.91
C ALA A 105 39.18 14.62 -20.40
N LEU A 106 38.05 13.99 -20.74
CA LEU A 106 37.55 13.96 -22.12
C LEU A 106 37.18 15.35 -22.64
N ALA A 107 36.45 16.15 -21.85
CA ALA A 107 36.05 17.48 -22.24
C ALA A 107 37.26 18.42 -22.42
N MET A 108 38.22 18.39 -21.48
CA MET A 108 39.46 19.16 -21.60
C MET A 108 40.33 18.69 -22.77
N GLY A 109 40.47 17.37 -22.96
CA GLY A 109 41.21 16.80 -24.09
C GLY A 109 40.60 17.18 -25.44
N TYR A 110 39.27 17.12 -25.55
CA TYR A 110 38.55 17.55 -26.74
C TYR A 110 38.74 19.05 -27.01
N GLY A 111 38.60 19.90 -26.00
CA GLY A 111 38.86 21.33 -26.12
C GLY A 111 40.30 21.65 -26.55
N LEU A 112 41.30 20.99 -25.96
CA LEU A 112 42.70 21.15 -26.38
C LEU A 112 42.94 20.72 -27.83
N PHE A 113 42.25 19.67 -28.29
CA PHE A 113 42.37 19.16 -29.65
C PHE A 113 41.70 20.08 -30.68
N GLU A 114 40.46 20.50 -30.43
CA GLU A 114 39.70 21.37 -31.33
C GLU A 114 40.38 22.73 -31.47
N TYR A 115 40.77 23.34 -30.34
CA TYR A 115 41.40 24.66 -30.32
C TYR A 115 42.94 24.59 -30.41
N ARG A 116 43.52 23.48 -30.88
CA ARG A 116 44.98 23.25 -30.86
C ARG A 116 45.80 24.33 -31.57
N HIS A 117 45.25 24.97 -32.61
CA HIS A 117 45.95 26.04 -33.34
C HIS A 117 45.80 27.38 -32.64
N ASP A 118 44.60 27.70 -32.15
CA ASP A 118 44.36 28.92 -31.38
C ASP A 118 45.12 28.92 -30.07
N ILE A 119 45.22 27.77 -29.39
CA ILE A 119 46.02 27.58 -28.18
C ILE A 119 47.50 27.84 -28.49
N LYS A 120 48.05 27.27 -29.58
CA LYS A 120 49.44 27.52 -29.99
C LYS A 120 49.68 29.01 -30.29
N ASN A 121 48.76 29.64 -31.00
CA ASN A 121 48.85 31.06 -31.36
C ASN A 121 48.75 31.95 -30.12
N TRP A 122 47.88 31.61 -29.18
CA TRP A 122 47.73 32.29 -27.89
C TRP A 122 48.99 32.16 -27.04
N PHE A 123 49.56 30.95 -26.92
CA PHE A 123 50.84 30.75 -26.23
C PHE A 123 52.00 31.48 -26.92
N ALA A 124 52.02 31.53 -28.24
CA ALA A 124 53.01 32.32 -28.98
C ALA A 124 52.88 33.82 -28.66
N ARG A 125 51.65 34.34 -28.59
CA ARG A 125 51.36 35.75 -28.23
C ARG A 125 51.72 36.07 -26.78
N LEU A 126 51.51 35.13 -25.85
CA LEU A 126 51.92 35.28 -24.46
C LEU A 126 53.45 35.28 -24.29
N ARG A 127 54.15 34.50 -25.12
CA ARG A 127 55.62 34.43 -25.11
C ARG A 127 56.29 35.63 -25.79
N SER A 128 55.57 36.31 -26.68
CA SER A 128 56.05 37.50 -27.38
C SER A 128 55.78 38.81 -26.64
N LYS A 129 55.17 38.75 -25.45
CA LYS A 129 54.99 39.88 -24.53
C LYS A 129 55.99 39.76 -23.39
#